data_AF-A0A328WNZ7-F1
#
_entry.id   AF-A0A328WNZ7-F1
#
_cell.length_a   1.000
_cell.length_b   1.000
_cell.length_c   1.000
_cell.angle_alpha   90.00
_cell.angle_beta   90.00
_cell.angle_gamma   90.00
#
_symmetry.space_group_name_H-M   'P 1'
#
loop_
_entity.id
_entity.type
_entity.pdbx_description
1 polymer ?
#
loop_
_entity_poly.entity_id
_entity_poly.type
_entity_poly.pdbx_seq_one_letter_code
_entity_poly.pdbx_strand_id
1 'polypeptide(L)'
;MKLITFLALPEKEQYQTLFESGVLVAERNEKPVIKKLYSLNTFYVEVHLHYGTEDILFKKVFKEGELLDSYLSEFKLVLPKTN
;
A
#
# COMPACT_ATOMS: atom_id res chain seq x y z
N MET A 1 9.09 9.87 -4.62
CA MET A 1 9.03 10.51 -3.28
C MET A 1 9.86 9.71 -2.26
N LYS A 2 10.45 10.33 -1.22
CA LYS A 2 11.18 9.61 -0.15
C LYS A 2 10.25 9.26 1.00
N LEU A 3 10.43 8.09 1.62
CA LEU A 3 9.62 7.58 2.73
C LEU A 3 9.53 8.55 3.92
N ILE A 4 10.62 9.23 4.24
CA ILE A 4 10.67 10.21 5.35
C ILE A 4 9.78 11.41 5.05
N THR A 5 9.77 11.89 3.80
CA THR A 5 8.90 12.98 3.36
C THR A 5 7.44 12.56 3.39
N PHE A 6 7.14 11.31 3.02
CA PHE A 6 5.80 10.76 3.10
C PHE A 6 5.30 10.68 4.55
N LEU A 7 6.10 10.13 5.46
CA LEU A 7 5.75 10.05 6.88
C LEU A 7 5.62 11.42 7.55
N ALA A 8 6.28 12.45 7.03
CA ALA A 8 6.19 13.83 7.53
C ALA A 8 4.89 14.55 7.10
N LEU A 9 4.16 14.05 6.09
CA LEU A 9 2.90 14.65 5.67
C LEU A 9 1.77 14.30 6.66
N PRO A 10 0.74 15.15 6.79
CA PRO A 10 -0.48 14.79 7.51
C PRO A 10 -1.16 13.61 6.82
N GLU A 11 -1.89 12.81 7.59
CA GLU A 11 -2.48 11.55 7.10
C GLU A 11 -3.32 11.74 5.83
N LYS A 12 -4.10 12.81 5.77
CA LYS A 12 -4.90 13.16 4.59
C LYS A 12 -4.05 13.31 3.32
N GLU A 13 -2.91 14.00 3.43
CA GLU A 13 -1.99 14.18 2.30
C GLU A 13 -1.17 12.93 1.99
N GLN A 14 -0.87 12.11 3.01
CA GLN A 14 -0.27 10.78 2.78
C GLN A 14 -1.17 9.93 1.90
N TYR A 15 -2.46 9.81 2.26
CA TYR A 15 -3.40 9.05 1.45
C TYR A 15 -3.56 9.67 0.07
N GLN A 16 -3.78 10.99 -0.01
CA GLN A 16 -3.94 11.67 -1.31
C GLN A 16 -2.73 11.43 -2.23
N THR A 17 -1.52 11.62 -1.72
CA THR A 17 -0.29 11.34 -2.47
C THR A 17 -0.17 9.86 -2.85
N LEU A 18 -0.63 8.96 -2.00
CA LEU A 18 -0.61 7.53 -2.25
C LEU A 18 -1.67 7.08 -3.27
N PHE A 19 -2.83 7.71 -3.31
CA PHE A 19 -3.84 7.47 -4.34
C PHE A 19 -3.48 8.14 -5.67
N GLU A 20 -2.81 9.29 -5.66
CA GLU A 20 -2.42 10.01 -6.88
C GLU A 20 -1.10 9.52 -7.49
N SER A 21 -0.07 9.31 -6.66
CA SER A 21 1.27 8.92 -7.11
C SER A 21 1.61 7.45 -6.82
N GLY A 22 0.88 6.78 -5.93
CA GLY A 22 1.10 5.38 -5.63
C GLY A 22 0.44 4.49 -6.67
N VAL A 23 1.19 3.49 -7.12
CA VAL A 23 0.69 2.45 -8.03
C VAL A 23 0.07 1.34 -7.19
N LEU A 24 -1.23 1.11 -7.31
CA LEU A 24 -1.87 -0.04 -6.67
C LEU A 24 -1.28 -1.33 -7.28
N VAL A 25 -0.50 -2.07 -6.48
CA VAL A 25 0.15 -3.32 -6.89
C VAL A 25 -0.63 -4.55 -6.47
N ALA A 26 -1.36 -4.46 -5.35
CA ALA A 26 -2.26 -5.52 -4.92
C ALA A 26 -3.43 -4.96 -4.13
N GLU A 27 -4.59 -5.56 -4.28
CA GLU A 27 -5.73 -5.35 -3.39
C GLU A 27 -6.29 -6.70 -2.96
N ARG A 28 -6.69 -6.78 -1.70
CA ARG A 28 -7.33 -7.95 -1.12
C ARG A 28 -8.49 -7.51 -0.27
N ASN A 29 -9.68 -7.83 -0.75
CA ASN A 29 -10.93 -7.56 -0.06
C ASN A 29 -11.25 -8.77 0.81
N GLU A 30 -10.95 -8.70 2.11
CA GLU A 30 -11.12 -9.80 3.05
C GLU A 30 -12.02 -9.37 4.21
N LYS A 31 -13.34 -9.47 4.02
CA LYS A 31 -14.33 -8.99 5.00
C LYS A 31 -13.99 -9.51 6.42
N PRO A 32 -13.92 -8.63 7.43
CA PRO A 32 -14.37 -7.23 7.46
C PRO A 32 -13.28 -6.18 7.15
N VAL A 33 -12.18 -6.53 6.47
CA VAL A 33 -11.04 -5.62 6.21
C VAL A 33 -10.66 -5.64 4.72
N ILE A 34 -10.40 -4.47 4.15
CA ILE A 34 -9.85 -4.29 2.82
C ILE A 34 -8.37 -3.95 2.96
N LYS A 35 -7.51 -4.80 2.42
CA LYS A 35 -6.07 -4.55 2.36
C LYS A 35 -5.72 -4.03 0.97
N LYS A 36 -5.09 -2.87 0.88
CA LYS A 36 -4.60 -2.30 -0.38
C LYS A 36 -3.11 -2.06 -0.26
N LEU A 37 -2.35 -2.54 -1.23
CA LEU A 37 -0.92 -2.37 -1.30
C LEU A 37 -0.59 -1.43 -2.45
N TYR A 38 0.06 -0.33 -2.12
CA TYR A 38 0.51 0.69 -3.05
C TYR A 38 2.03 0.69 -3.12
N SER A 39 2.56 0.76 -4.33
CA SER A 39 3.98 0.97 -4.58
C SER A 39 4.23 2.45 -4.83
N LEU A 40 5.06 3.06 -3.99
CA LEU A 40 5.51 4.44 -4.10
C LEU A 40 7.01 4.46 -4.32
N ASN A 41 7.42 4.51 -5.59
CA ASN A 41 8.81 4.74 -6.01
C ASN A 41 9.79 3.64 -5.56
N THR A 42 10.21 3.65 -4.29
CA THR A 42 11.25 2.77 -3.71
C THR A 42 10.77 2.06 -2.43
N PHE A 43 9.50 2.20 -2.10
CA PHE A 43 8.88 1.60 -0.94
C PHE A 43 7.42 1.29 -1.24
N TYR A 44 6.84 0.44 -0.41
CA TYR A 44 5.47 -0.02 -0.48
C TYR A 44 4.71 0.47 0.74
N VAL A 45 3.43 0.73 0.55
CA VAL A 45 2.51 1.17 1.58
C VAL A 45 1.29 0.28 1.52
N GLU A 46 1.14 -0.54 2.54
CA GLU A 46 -0.08 -1.27 2.80
C GLU A 46 -1.02 -0.43 3.63
N VAL A 47 -2.29 -0.40 3.23
CA VAL A 47 -3.38 0.26 3.94
C VAL A 47 -4.46 -0.79 4.21
N HIS A 48 -4.82 -0.95 5.48
CA HIS A 48 -5.95 -1.74 5.92
C HIS A 48 -7.11 -0.81 6.22
N LEU A 49 -8.20 -0.99 5.48
CA LEU A 49 -9.44 -0.25 5.61
C LEU A 49 -10.52 -1.18 6.16
N HIS A 50 -11.45 -0.69 6.95
CA HIS A 50 -12.59 -1.49 7.37
C HIS A 50 -13.60 -1.63 6.21
N TYR A 51 -14.03 -2.86 5.93
CA TYR A 51 -15.00 -3.17 4.89
C TYR A 51 -16.37 -2.63 5.31
N GLY A 52 -16.78 -1.50 4.74
CA GLY A 52 -18.10 -0.90 4.93
C GLY A 52 -18.07 0.52 5.50
N THR A 53 -17.08 0.87 6.32
CA THR A 53 -16.89 2.26 6.80
C THR A 53 -15.72 2.97 6.13
N GLU A 54 -14.87 2.22 5.42
CA GLU A 54 -13.64 2.75 4.80
C GLU A 54 -12.70 3.42 5.81
N ASP A 55 -12.89 3.17 7.10
CA ASP A 55 -12.02 3.63 8.16
C ASP A 55 -10.65 2.99 8.00
N ILE A 56 -9.60 3.81 8.01
CA ILE A 56 -8.24 3.28 8.00
C ILE A 56 -7.95 2.69 9.37
N LEU A 57 -7.94 1.36 9.42
CA LEU A 57 -7.60 0.59 10.61
C LEU A 57 -6.09 0.60 10.85
N PHE A 58 -5.32 0.47 9.77
CA PHE A 58 -3.87 0.35 9.86
C PHE A 58 -3.20 0.79 8.57
N LYS A 59 -1.99 1.34 8.69
CA LYS A 59 -1.09 1.53 7.55
C LYS A 59 0.28 0.98 7.90
N LYS A 60 0.91 0.31 6.94
CA LYS A 60 2.25 -0.23 7.06
C LYS A 60 3.08 0.24 5.88
N VAL A 61 4.20 0.89 6.16
CA VAL A 61 5.15 1.30 5.12
C VAL A 61 6.39 0.44 5.24
N PHE A 62 6.83 -0.17 4.15
CA PHE A 62 8.00 -1.05 4.13
C PHE A 62 8.76 -0.93 2.80
N LYS A 63 10.03 -1.34 2.78
CA LYS A 63 10.83 -1.39 1.56
C LYS A 63 10.82 -2.78 0.96
N GLU A 64 11.13 -2.85 -0.33
CA GLU A 64 11.09 -4.07 -1.16
C GLU A 64 11.83 -5.28 -0.57
N GLY A 65 12.90 -5.07 0.21
CA GLY A 65 13.81 -6.15 0.61
C GLY A 65 13.38 -7.06 1.77
N GLU A 66 12.52 -6.64 2.70
CA GLU A 66 12.26 -7.46 3.92
C GLU A 66 10.85 -8.06 4.00
N LEU A 67 9.85 -7.43 3.38
CA LEU A 67 8.44 -7.84 3.50
C LEU A 67 7.82 -8.20 2.15
N LEU A 68 8.41 -7.79 1.03
CA LEU A 68 7.84 -8.06 -0.28
C LEU A 68 7.85 -9.55 -0.61
N ASP A 69 8.89 -10.31 -0.25
CA ASP A 69 8.96 -11.76 -0.49
C ASP A 69 7.80 -12.55 0.16
N SER A 70 7.43 -12.17 1.39
CA SER A 70 6.28 -12.77 2.07
C SER A 70 4.96 -12.39 1.41
N TYR A 71 4.85 -11.14 0.94
CA TYR A 71 3.67 -10.66 0.22
C TYR A 71 3.55 -11.23 -1.20
N LEU A 72 4.66 -11.41 -1.92
CA LEU A 72 4.72 -12.07 -3.22
C LEU A 72 4.26 -13.53 -3.14
N SER A 73 4.53 -14.18 -2.01
CA SER A 73 4.10 -15.56 -1.76
C SER A 73 2.62 -15.67 -1.44
N GLU A 74 2.02 -14.67 -0.77
CA GLU A 74 0.61 -14.69 -0.35
C GLU A 74 -0.36 -13.93 -1.27
N PHE A 75 0.12 -12.94 -2.00
CA PHE A 75 -0.67 -12.14 -2.94
C PHE A 75 -0.28 -12.54 -4.35
N LYS A 76 -1.27 -12.84 -5.20
CA LYS A 76 -1.06 -12.88 -6.65
C LYS A 76 -0.66 -11.47 -7.09
N LEU A 77 0.64 -11.21 -7.13
CA LEU A 77 1.15 -9.94 -7.58
C LEU A 77 0.76 -9.78 -9.05
N VAL A 78 -0.09 -8.80 -9.33
CA VAL A 78 -0.35 -8.35 -10.70
C VAL A 78 0.82 -7.45 -11.07
N LEU A 79 1.99 -8.07 -11.30
CA LEU A 79 3.13 -7.36 -11.88
C LEU A 79 2.66 -6.81 -13.23
N PRO A 80 2.71 -5.48 -13.47
CA PRO A 80 2.58 -4.98 -14.82
C PRO A 80 3.76 -5.58 -15.59
N LYS A 81 3.46 -6.44 -16.58
CA LYS A 81 4.47 -7.02 -17.46
C LYS A 81 5.32 -5.88 -18.00
N THR A 82 6.54 -5.75 -17.50
CA THR A 82 7.53 -4.89 -18.11
C THR A 82 8.02 -5.66 -19.33
N ASN A 83 7.53 -5.25 -20.49
CA ASN A 83 7.96 -5.74 -21.80
C ASN A 83 9.21 -4.96 -22.22
#